data_AF-A0A956EPE9-F1
#
_entry.id   AF-A0A956EPE9-F1
#
_cell.length_a   1.000
_cell.length_b   1.000
_cell.length_c   1.000
_cell.angle_alpha   90.00
_cell.angle_beta   90.00
_cell.angle_gamma   90.00
#
_symmetry.space_group_name_H-M   'P 1'
#
loop_
_entity.id
_entity.type
_entity.pdbx_description
1 polymer ?
#
loop_
_entity_poly.entity_id
_entity_poly.type
_entity_poly.pdbx_seq_one_letter_code
_entity_poly.pdbx_strand_id
1 'polypeptide(L)'
;MTTKTIHSSAAGAWLAALALALGAPACDKGDDDTGGTNNTSKGSASASASSGGSSSSTGVDPSLQWYSTCGDPVCSGYNGPWDGVPACAADQKESYSCAEAGIECDFMNECNARLRCASADPKLQEGGCPISRARFKEGIDYVDGEAREGYYRQLLDLKLATYQYRGAPTPRTHLGVILEDDPAGVWVDGANDRVDLYGYTSLAIAGVQSQADELAALRGELKALRAELAAVKAGRCE
;
A
#
# COMPACT_ATOMS: atom_id res chain seq x y z
N MET A 1 -41.00 60.39 -19.15
CA MET A 1 -41.84 59.48 -18.36
C MET A 1 -41.04 58.98 -17.18
N THR A 2 -41.40 59.56 -16.03
CA THR A 2 -41.32 59.11 -14.63
C THR A 2 -40.41 57.94 -14.25
N THR A 3 -39.42 58.28 -13.42
CA THR A 3 -38.69 57.52 -12.40
C THR A 3 -39.42 56.35 -11.73
N LYS A 4 -38.69 55.27 -11.40
CA LYS A 4 -38.70 54.71 -10.04
C LYS A 4 -37.45 53.89 -9.70
N THR A 5 -36.61 54.50 -8.88
CA THR A 5 -35.59 53.87 -8.04
C THR A 5 -36.27 53.24 -6.81
N ILE A 6 -35.81 52.07 -6.35
CA ILE A 6 -36.09 51.57 -4.99
C ILE A 6 -34.76 51.18 -4.35
N HIS A 7 -34.42 51.92 -3.29
CA HIS A 7 -33.50 51.60 -2.19
C HIS A 7 -34.03 50.37 -1.43
N SER A 8 -33.27 49.56 -0.70
CA SER A 8 -32.64 49.96 0.57
C SER A 8 -32.02 48.74 1.27
N SER A 9 -30.87 48.98 1.92
CA SER A 9 -30.38 48.55 3.25
C SER A 9 -30.35 47.04 3.61
N ALA A 10 -29.20 46.44 3.93
CA ALA A 10 -28.26 46.66 5.05
C ALA A 10 -28.83 46.31 6.44
N ALA A 11 -28.30 45.23 7.04
CA ALA A 11 -28.12 44.93 8.49
C ALA A 11 -28.05 43.40 8.65
N GLY A 12 -27.14 42.77 9.40
CA GLY A 12 -26.13 43.30 10.30
C GLY A 12 -25.10 42.22 10.63
N ALA A 13 -23.88 42.69 10.87
CA ALA A 13 -22.81 41.93 11.49
C ALA A 13 -23.09 41.79 12.99
N TRP A 14 -22.83 40.61 13.55
CA TRP A 14 -22.58 40.45 14.98
C TRP A 14 -21.23 39.77 15.16
N LEU A 15 -20.25 40.60 15.55
CA LEU A 15 -19.00 40.20 16.16
C LEU A 15 -19.27 39.92 17.64
N ALA A 16 -18.76 38.80 18.15
CA ALA A 16 -18.46 38.64 19.56
C ALA A 16 -17.09 37.97 19.68
N ALA A 17 -16.08 38.80 19.93
CA ALA A 17 -14.78 38.37 20.39
C ALA A 17 -14.85 38.18 21.91
N LEU A 18 -14.36 37.05 22.42
CA LEU A 18 -14.04 36.90 23.84
C LEU A 18 -12.57 36.51 23.96
N ALA A 19 -11.76 37.49 24.37
CA ALA A 19 -10.39 37.29 24.79
C ALA A 19 -10.37 36.91 26.26
N LEU A 20 -9.68 35.82 26.60
CA LEU A 20 -9.21 35.56 27.96
C LEU A 20 -7.74 35.16 27.86
N ALA A 21 -6.89 36.10 28.27
CA ALA A 21 -5.49 35.89 28.55
C ALA A 21 -5.33 35.56 30.03
N LEU A 22 -4.65 34.46 30.35
CA LEU A 22 -3.97 34.26 31.63
C LEU A 22 -2.63 33.58 31.33
N GLY A 23 -1.57 34.18 31.88
CA GLY A 23 -0.18 33.98 31.48
C GLY A 23 0.54 32.76 32.06
N ALA A 24 1.72 32.52 31.48
CA ALA A 24 2.72 31.53 31.87
C ALA A 24 3.41 31.86 33.20
N PRO A 25 4.31 30.97 33.68
CA PRO A 25 5.72 31.23 33.39
C PRO A 25 6.55 30.01 32.97
N ALA A 26 7.61 30.34 32.23
CA ALA A 26 8.68 29.49 31.69
C ALA A 26 9.76 29.12 32.72
N CYS A 27 10.60 28.14 32.39
CA CYS A 27 12.05 27.98 32.69
C CYS A 27 12.52 26.66 32.02
N ASP A 28 13.75 26.43 31.55
CA ASP A 28 14.87 27.21 31.00
C ASP A 28 15.92 26.16 30.49
N LYS A 29 16.59 26.48 29.37
CA LYS A 29 17.96 26.17 28.87
C LYS A 29 18.70 24.83 28.99
N GLY A 30 19.52 24.63 27.94
CA GLY A 30 20.85 23.99 27.93
C GLY A 30 21.08 23.22 26.62
N ASP A 31 21.58 23.80 25.52
CA ASP A 31 22.95 24.22 25.15
C ASP A 31 23.95 23.07 24.83
N ASP A 32 24.66 23.26 23.70
CA ASP A 32 26.05 22.85 23.38
C ASP A 32 26.37 21.35 23.06
N ASP A 33 27.27 20.95 22.16
CA ASP A 33 28.10 21.58 21.12
C ASP A 33 28.90 20.46 20.36
N THR A 34 29.47 20.81 19.21
CA THR A 34 30.69 20.28 18.54
C THR A 34 30.85 18.86 17.95
N GLY A 35 31.37 18.87 16.70
CA GLY A 35 32.47 18.01 16.21
C GLY A 35 32.02 16.73 15.47
N GLY A 36 32.38 16.45 14.22
CA GLY A 36 33.55 16.84 13.44
C GLY A 36 34.16 15.58 12.79
N THR A 37 34.58 15.74 11.53
CA THR A 37 35.59 14.99 10.77
C THR A 37 35.18 13.90 9.76
N ASN A 38 35.77 14.14 8.59
CA ASN A 38 35.86 13.35 7.37
C ASN A 38 36.44 11.94 7.63
N ASN A 39 36.04 10.98 6.78
CA ASN A 39 37.06 10.16 6.14
C ASN A 39 36.64 9.64 4.77
N THR A 40 37.34 10.16 3.77
CA THR A 40 37.47 9.64 2.42
C THR A 40 38.32 8.37 2.47
N SER A 41 37.90 7.29 1.80
CA SER A 41 38.79 6.19 1.48
C SER A 41 38.46 5.64 0.10
N LYS A 42 39.30 6.05 -0.86
CA LYS A 42 39.50 5.40 -2.15
C LYS A 42 40.21 4.06 -1.95
N GLY A 43 39.89 3.10 -2.81
CA GLY A 43 40.68 1.90 -3.07
C GLY A 43 39.77 0.68 -3.19
N SER A 44 39.88 -0.21 -4.15
CA SER A 44 40.72 -0.29 -5.35
C SER A 44 39.99 -1.24 -6.29
N ALA A 45 40.03 -0.93 -7.58
CA ALA A 45 39.68 -1.89 -8.62
C ALA A 45 40.65 -3.09 -8.55
N SER A 46 40.11 -4.29 -8.62
CA SER A 46 40.86 -5.45 -9.07
C SER A 46 40.00 -6.21 -10.07
N ALA A 47 40.28 -5.97 -11.33
CA ALA A 47 39.81 -6.79 -12.44
C ALA A 47 40.53 -8.14 -12.37
N SER A 48 39.76 -9.22 -12.31
CA SER A 48 40.25 -10.56 -12.64
C SER A 48 39.52 -11.02 -13.89
N ALA A 49 40.23 -10.89 -15.01
CA ALA A 49 39.89 -11.57 -16.25
C ALA A 49 40.22 -13.05 -16.08
N SER A 50 39.21 -13.90 -16.29
CA SER A 50 39.41 -15.34 -16.53
C SER A 50 38.74 -15.69 -17.84
N SER A 51 39.58 -15.83 -18.85
CA SER A 51 39.29 -16.37 -20.17
C SER A 51 39.15 -17.90 -20.11
N GLY A 52 38.21 -18.43 -20.90
CA GLY A 52 38.39 -19.73 -21.55
C GLY A 52 37.38 -20.80 -21.14
N GLY A 53 36.60 -21.26 -22.12
CA GLY A 53 35.80 -22.48 -21.98
C GLY A 53 34.66 -22.60 -22.97
N SER A 54 34.95 -22.61 -24.28
CA SER A 54 33.99 -23.07 -25.27
C SER A 54 33.81 -24.60 -25.12
N SER A 55 32.61 -25.04 -24.75
CA SER A 55 32.19 -26.43 -24.93
C SER A 55 30.70 -26.51 -25.26
N SER A 56 30.45 -26.89 -26.51
CA SER A 56 29.34 -27.70 -27.00
C SER A 56 27.91 -27.33 -26.55
N SER A 57 27.19 -26.74 -27.50
CA SER A 57 25.75 -26.50 -27.53
C SER A 57 24.93 -27.78 -27.30
N THR A 58 24.47 -27.98 -26.08
CA THR A 58 23.09 -28.36 -25.79
C THR A 58 22.36 -27.06 -25.50
N GLY A 59 21.20 -26.81 -26.11
CA GLY A 59 20.51 -25.50 -26.18
C GLY A 59 20.03 -24.93 -24.85
N VAL A 60 20.96 -24.69 -23.92
CA VAL A 60 20.77 -23.96 -22.67
C VAL A 60 21.10 -22.51 -22.98
N ASP A 61 20.09 -21.65 -22.94
CA ASP A 61 20.31 -20.21 -22.98
C ASP A 61 21.13 -19.84 -21.73
N PRO A 62 22.36 -19.30 -21.88
CA PRO A 62 23.23 -19.02 -20.75
C PRO A 62 22.69 -17.93 -19.80
N SER A 63 21.62 -17.23 -20.19
CA SER A 63 20.94 -16.27 -19.33
C SER A 63 19.95 -16.93 -18.36
N LEU A 64 19.57 -18.19 -18.57
CA LEU A 64 18.55 -18.87 -17.78
C LEU A 64 19.14 -19.56 -16.55
N GLN A 65 18.57 -19.23 -15.40
CA GLN A 65 18.86 -19.90 -14.14
C GLN A 65 17.60 -20.11 -13.31
N TRP A 66 17.67 -21.06 -12.38
CA TRP A 66 16.63 -21.31 -11.40
C TRP A 66 16.60 -20.20 -10.35
N TYR A 67 15.43 -19.61 -10.15
CA TYR A 67 15.15 -18.67 -9.07
C TYR A 67 13.99 -19.18 -8.21
N SER A 68 14.01 -18.90 -6.91
CA SER A 68 12.82 -19.11 -6.08
C SER A 68 11.71 -18.11 -6.40
N THR A 69 10.46 -18.58 -6.33
CA THR A 69 9.28 -17.73 -6.27
C THR A 69 9.06 -17.22 -4.84
N CYS A 70 8.06 -16.36 -4.64
CA CYS A 70 7.74 -15.79 -3.33
C CYS A 70 7.23 -16.81 -2.31
N GLY A 71 6.65 -17.92 -2.80
CA GLY A 71 5.87 -18.82 -1.96
C GLY A 71 4.54 -18.21 -1.52
N ASP A 72 4.00 -18.77 -0.44
CA ASP A 72 2.77 -18.29 0.18
C ASP A 72 2.92 -16.88 0.75
N PRO A 73 1.87 -16.04 0.70
CA PRO A 73 1.86 -14.74 1.38
C PRO A 73 2.15 -14.85 2.89
N VAL A 74 1.81 -15.99 3.49
CA VAL A 74 2.12 -16.34 4.88
C VAL A 74 2.59 -17.79 4.92
N CYS A 75 3.86 -18.03 5.24
CA CYS A 75 4.42 -19.37 5.34
C CYS A 75 3.75 -20.14 6.49
N SER A 76 3.12 -21.27 6.17
CA SER A 76 2.41 -22.11 7.15
C SER A 76 2.92 -23.56 7.18
N GLY A 77 4.11 -23.78 6.63
CA GLY A 77 4.66 -25.10 6.39
C GLY A 77 4.34 -25.60 4.99
N TYR A 78 5.03 -26.67 4.59
CA TYR A 78 4.82 -27.31 3.31
C TYR A 78 3.46 -28.03 3.26
N ASN A 79 2.67 -27.78 2.23
CA ASN A 79 1.34 -28.41 2.03
C ASN A 79 1.14 -29.02 0.63
N GLY A 80 2.22 -29.21 -0.14
CA GLY A 80 2.21 -29.97 -1.39
C GLY A 80 2.10 -31.49 -1.18
N PRO A 81 2.21 -32.31 -2.25
CA PRO A 81 2.58 -31.95 -3.62
C PRO A 81 1.46 -31.23 -4.39
N TRP A 82 1.85 -30.45 -5.39
CA TRP A 82 0.92 -29.69 -6.24
C TRP A 82 0.67 -30.40 -7.58
N ASP A 83 -0.59 -30.42 -8.01
CA ASP A 83 -0.91 -30.96 -9.33
C ASP A 83 -0.22 -30.14 -10.43
N GLY A 84 0.40 -30.84 -11.39
CA GLY A 84 1.15 -30.24 -12.49
C GLY A 84 2.54 -29.67 -12.13
N VAL A 85 3.03 -29.78 -10.89
CA VAL A 85 4.38 -29.32 -10.51
C VAL A 85 5.18 -30.47 -9.92
N PRO A 86 6.21 -30.98 -10.63
CA PRO A 86 7.05 -32.06 -10.13
C PRO A 86 7.98 -31.57 -9.01
N ALA A 87 8.40 -32.49 -8.14
CA ALA A 87 9.50 -32.23 -7.21
C ALA A 87 10.79 -31.92 -7.99
N CYS A 88 11.61 -31.01 -7.46
CA CYS A 88 12.89 -30.67 -8.07
C CYS A 88 13.85 -31.88 -8.06
N ALA A 89 14.52 -32.09 -9.19
CA ALA A 89 15.64 -33.02 -9.30
C ALA A 89 16.84 -32.51 -8.48
N ALA A 90 17.78 -33.42 -8.15
CA ALA A 90 18.90 -33.10 -7.27
C ALA A 90 19.85 -32.00 -7.81
N ASP A 91 19.83 -31.72 -9.11
CA ASP A 91 20.60 -30.70 -9.81
C ASP A 91 19.83 -29.39 -10.06
N GLN A 92 18.53 -29.34 -9.73
CA GLN A 92 17.72 -28.14 -9.82
C GLN A 92 17.80 -27.35 -8.51
N LYS A 93 18.65 -26.31 -8.50
CA LYS A 93 18.94 -25.48 -7.33
C LYS A 93 18.99 -24.01 -7.72
N GLU A 94 18.72 -23.11 -6.79
CA GLU A 94 18.86 -21.67 -7.03
C GLU A 94 20.22 -21.31 -7.66
N SER A 95 20.20 -20.38 -8.60
CA SER A 95 21.37 -19.91 -9.37
C SER A 95 22.02 -20.95 -10.29
N TYR A 96 21.49 -22.18 -10.38
CA TYR A 96 21.96 -23.16 -11.36
C TYR A 96 21.29 -22.91 -12.70
N SER A 97 22.01 -23.18 -13.79
CA SER A 97 21.48 -23.05 -15.15
C SER A 97 20.30 -23.99 -15.38
N CYS A 98 19.35 -23.55 -16.20
CA CYS A 98 18.19 -24.34 -16.59
C CYS A 98 17.93 -24.21 -18.09
N ALA A 99 17.34 -25.26 -18.69
CA ALA A 99 17.28 -25.36 -20.15
C ALA A 99 16.11 -24.61 -20.79
N GLU A 100 14.99 -24.46 -20.06
CA GLU A 100 13.73 -23.97 -20.63
C GLU A 100 13.09 -22.93 -19.72
N ALA A 101 12.88 -21.72 -20.22
CA ALA A 101 12.27 -20.64 -19.45
C ALA A 101 10.82 -20.99 -19.06
N GLY A 102 10.42 -20.62 -17.84
CA GLY A 102 9.06 -20.76 -17.36
C GLY A 102 8.73 -22.11 -16.73
N ILE A 103 9.58 -23.14 -16.86
CA ILE A 103 9.36 -24.40 -16.14
C ILE A 103 9.51 -24.19 -14.64
N GLU A 104 8.73 -24.94 -13.86
CA GLU A 104 8.74 -24.92 -12.40
C GLU A 104 9.01 -26.30 -11.83
N CYS A 105 9.62 -26.32 -10.64
CA CYS A 105 9.69 -27.50 -9.80
C CYS A 105 9.54 -27.13 -8.32
N ASP A 106 9.09 -28.08 -7.52
CA ASP A 106 8.87 -27.94 -6.09
C ASP A 106 10.10 -28.43 -5.31
N PHE A 107 10.80 -27.52 -4.65
CA PHE A 107 11.94 -27.84 -3.79
C PHE A 107 11.54 -28.03 -2.31
N MET A 108 10.22 -28.15 -2.07
CA MET A 108 9.60 -28.54 -0.80
C MET A 108 9.98 -27.66 0.39
N ASN A 109 10.02 -26.34 0.17
CA ASN A 109 10.32 -25.41 1.25
C ASN A 109 9.11 -25.17 2.16
N GLU A 110 9.38 -24.64 3.36
CA GLU A 110 8.36 -24.37 4.39
C GLU A 110 7.37 -23.25 4.03
N CYS A 111 7.57 -22.58 2.90
CA CYS A 111 6.72 -21.49 2.43
C CYS A 111 6.07 -21.80 1.07
N ASN A 112 6.08 -23.06 0.62
CA ASN A 112 5.53 -23.48 -0.67
C ASN A 112 6.06 -22.66 -1.88
N ALA A 113 7.25 -22.10 -1.77
CA ALA A 113 7.95 -21.52 -2.90
C ALA A 113 8.42 -22.62 -3.84
N ARG A 114 8.51 -22.27 -5.11
CA ARG A 114 8.97 -23.15 -6.19
C ARG A 114 10.23 -22.58 -6.80
N LEU A 115 11.00 -23.43 -7.48
CA LEU A 115 12.01 -22.93 -8.40
C LEU A 115 11.35 -22.69 -9.75
N ARG A 116 11.66 -21.56 -10.37
CA ARG A 116 11.26 -21.22 -11.74
C ARG A 116 12.51 -20.91 -12.56
N CYS A 117 12.60 -21.51 -13.73
CA CYS A 117 13.65 -21.18 -14.69
C CYS A 117 13.33 -19.84 -15.35
N ALA A 118 14.20 -18.83 -15.19
CA ALA A 118 14.00 -17.51 -15.77
C ALA A 118 15.32 -16.82 -16.09
N SER A 119 15.27 -15.73 -16.84
CA SER A 119 16.45 -14.90 -17.14
C SER A 119 16.74 -13.84 -16.07
N ALA A 120 15.77 -13.56 -15.19
CA ALA A 120 15.89 -12.60 -14.09
C ALA A 120 15.09 -13.09 -12.87
N ASP A 121 15.47 -12.64 -11.67
CA ASP A 121 14.81 -13.02 -10.42
C ASP A 121 13.34 -12.55 -10.45
N PRO A 122 12.35 -13.47 -10.49
CA PRO A 122 10.93 -13.12 -10.57
C PRO A 122 10.46 -12.36 -9.33
N LYS A 123 11.17 -12.46 -8.19
CA LYS A 123 10.84 -11.74 -6.96
C LYS A 123 11.11 -10.23 -7.07
N LEU A 124 11.98 -9.84 -8.00
CA LEU A 124 12.40 -8.45 -8.22
C LEU A 124 11.77 -7.82 -9.48
N GLN A 125 10.97 -8.58 -10.23
CA GLN A 125 10.25 -8.06 -11.40
C GLN A 125 8.90 -7.45 -10.99
N GLU A 126 8.26 -6.78 -11.95
CA GLU A 126 6.88 -6.33 -11.82
C GLU A 126 5.94 -7.52 -11.51
N GLY A 127 5.06 -7.36 -10.53
CA GLY A 127 4.24 -8.48 -10.01
C GLY A 127 5.01 -9.50 -9.17
N GLY A 128 6.28 -9.21 -8.83
CA GLY A 128 7.11 -10.00 -7.92
C GLY A 128 6.66 -9.94 -6.46
N CYS A 129 7.55 -10.27 -5.52
CA CYS A 129 7.15 -10.36 -4.12
C CYS A 129 6.83 -8.96 -3.56
N PRO A 130 5.80 -8.81 -2.72
CA PRO A 130 5.55 -7.55 -2.04
C PRO A 130 6.75 -7.12 -1.18
N ILE A 131 7.33 -5.94 -1.45
CA ILE A 131 8.45 -5.37 -0.68
C ILE A 131 8.01 -4.05 -0.02
N SER A 132 7.80 -4.09 1.30
CA SER A 132 7.26 -2.94 2.06
C SER A 132 8.32 -2.11 2.79
N ARG A 133 9.62 -2.31 2.53
CA ARG A 133 10.69 -1.53 3.19
C ARG A 133 11.00 -0.25 2.40
N ALA A 134 11.09 0.88 3.11
CA ALA A 134 11.32 2.20 2.53
C ALA A 134 12.56 2.28 1.62
N ARG A 135 13.64 1.55 1.91
CA ARG A 135 14.86 1.53 1.06
C ARG A 135 14.63 1.03 -0.38
N PHE A 136 13.49 0.42 -0.66
CA PHE A 136 13.09 -0.04 -2.00
C PHE A 136 12.01 0.85 -2.62
N LYS A 137 11.72 2.02 -2.02
CA LYS A 137 10.70 2.97 -2.46
C LYS A 137 11.32 4.36 -2.55
N GLU A 138 10.84 5.15 -3.49
CA GLU A 138 11.23 6.55 -3.66
C GLU A 138 9.96 7.42 -3.61
N GLY A 139 10.11 8.74 -3.39
CA GLY A 139 8.97 9.66 -3.35
C GLY A 139 7.94 9.34 -2.27
N ILE A 140 8.39 9.00 -1.05
CA ILE A 140 7.50 8.62 0.05
C ILE A 140 6.94 9.88 0.72
N ASP A 141 5.68 10.17 0.43
CA ASP A 141 4.87 11.15 1.16
C ASP A 141 3.86 10.44 2.07
N TYR A 142 3.79 10.86 3.33
CA TYR A 142 2.79 10.33 4.25
C TYR A 142 1.44 11.02 4.04
N VAL A 143 0.37 10.23 4.05
CA VAL A 143 -1.01 10.69 3.84
C VAL A 143 -1.48 11.46 5.08
N ASP A 144 -1.83 12.74 4.90
CA ASP A 144 -2.44 13.57 5.95
C ASP A 144 -3.96 13.37 6.01
N GLY A 145 -4.65 14.15 6.86
CA GLY A 145 -6.10 14.02 7.06
C GLY A 145 -6.92 14.35 5.80
N GLU A 146 -6.50 15.34 5.01
CA GLU A 146 -7.23 15.74 3.79
C GLU A 146 -7.05 14.70 2.69
N ALA A 147 -5.83 14.26 2.45
CA ALA A 147 -5.53 13.21 1.50
C ALA A 147 -6.22 11.90 1.89
N ARG A 148 -6.24 11.56 3.18
CA ARG A 148 -6.94 10.38 3.71
C ARG A 148 -8.45 10.44 3.45
N GLU A 149 -9.06 11.61 3.62
CA GLU A 149 -10.47 11.82 3.29
C GLU A 149 -10.75 11.69 1.78
N GLY A 150 -9.81 12.12 0.94
CA GLY A 150 -9.84 11.85 -0.50
C GLY A 150 -9.87 10.35 -0.83
N TYR A 151 -9.05 9.56 -0.15
CA TYR A 151 -9.05 8.10 -0.26
C TYR A 151 -10.31 7.45 0.32
N TYR A 152 -10.84 7.98 1.42
CA TYR A 152 -12.09 7.49 1.98
C TYR A 152 -13.26 7.68 1.01
N ARG A 153 -13.36 8.84 0.35
CA ARG A 153 -14.37 9.07 -0.69
C ARG A 153 -14.23 8.11 -1.86
N GLN A 154 -13.01 7.86 -2.33
CA GLN A 154 -12.75 6.84 -3.35
C GLN A 154 -13.22 5.46 -2.91
N LEU A 155 -12.98 5.07 -1.64
CA LEU A 155 -13.46 3.80 -1.09
C LEU A 155 -14.99 3.71 -1.12
N LEU A 156 -15.70 4.79 -0.78
CA LEU A 156 -17.17 4.83 -0.79
C LEU A 156 -17.76 4.78 -2.19
N ASP A 157 -17.05 5.32 -3.18
CA ASP A 157 -17.47 5.33 -4.58
C ASP A 157 -17.22 3.98 -5.30
N LEU A 158 -16.49 3.04 -4.67
CA LEU A 158 -16.27 1.71 -5.22
C LEU A 158 -17.58 0.96 -5.42
N LYS A 159 -17.82 0.55 -6.67
CA LYS A 159 -18.94 -0.33 -7.00
C LYS A 159 -18.59 -1.77 -6.66
N LEU A 160 -19.44 -2.39 -5.86
CA LEU A 160 -19.40 -3.82 -5.61
C LEU A 160 -20.34 -4.54 -6.58
N ALA A 161 -19.83 -5.60 -7.21
CA ALA A 161 -20.59 -6.46 -8.09
C ALA A 161 -20.54 -7.91 -7.58
N THR A 162 -21.60 -8.66 -7.88
CA THR A 162 -21.53 -10.11 -7.83
C THR A 162 -21.36 -10.65 -9.24
N TYR A 163 -20.49 -11.65 -9.40
CA TYR A 163 -20.14 -12.16 -10.72
C TYR A 163 -19.80 -13.66 -10.67
N GLN A 164 -19.72 -14.27 -11.85
CA GLN A 164 -19.23 -15.63 -12.03
C GLN A 164 -18.19 -15.62 -13.15
N TYR A 165 -17.11 -16.38 -12.99
CA TYR A 165 -16.12 -16.51 -14.04
C TYR A 165 -16.68 -17.28 -15.24
N ARG A 166 -16.43 -16.77 -16.44
CA ARG A 166 -16.73 -17.49 -17.68
C ARG A 166 -15.83 -18.73 -17.74
N GLY A 167 -16.41 -19.89 -18.06
CA GLY A 167 -15.66 -21.14 -18.22
C GLY A 167 -15.23 -21.81 -16.91
N ALA A 168 -15.69 -21.34 -15.74
CA ALA A 168 -15.43 -22.02 -14.48
C ALA A 168 -16.06 -23.43 -14.47
N PRO A 169 -15.33 -24.50 -14.08
CA PRO A 169 -15.85 -25.87 -14.04
C PRO A 169 -17.05 -26.04 -13.12
N THR A 170 -17.13 -25.20 -12.08
CA THR A 170 -18.26 -25.16 -11.15
C THR A 170 -18.70 -23.70 -10.99
N PRO A 171 -19.94 -23.36 -11.36
CA PRO A 171 -20.47 -22.02 -11.18
C PRO A 171 -20.44 -21.63 -9.70
N ARG A 172 -19.70 -20.58 -9.37
CA ARG A 172 -19.63 -19.99 -8.05
C ARG A 172 -19.87 -18.49 -8.17
N THR A 173 -20.77 -17.96 -7.36
CA THR A 173 -20.95 -16.51 -7.23
C THR A 173 -19.83 -15.94 -6.36
N HIS A 174 -19.18 -14.92 -6.89
CA HIS A 174 -18.17 -14.12 -6.20
C HIS A 174 -18.73 -12.72 -5.90
N LEU A 175 -18.21 -12.07 -4.86
CA LEU A 175 -18.37 -10.65 -4.59
C LEU A 175 -17.03 -9.98 -4.84
N GLY A 176 -17.02 -8.88 -5.58
CA GLY A 176 -15.79 -8.14 -5.84
C GLY A 176 -16.04 -6.83 -6.58
N VAL A 177 -14.97 -6.31 -7.16
CA VAL A 177 -14.95 -5.07 -7.96
C VAL A 177 -14.68 -5.40 -9.43
N ILE A 178 -15.05 -4.48 -10.31
CA ILE A 178 -14.82 -4.55 -11.76
C ILE A 178 -13.85 -3.43 -12.12
N LEU A 179 -12.71 -3.77 -12.73
CA LEU A 179 -11.62 -2.81 -12.98
C LEU A 179 -12.07 -1.68 -13.92
N GLU A 180 -12.97 -1.97 -14.85
CA GLU A 180 -13.50 -1.02 -15.83
C GLU A 180 -14.38 0.08 -15.22
N ASP A 181 -14.88 -0.11 -13.98
CA ASP A 181 -15.68 0.91 -13.31
C ASP A 181 -14.84 2.09 -12.78
N ASP A 182 -13.54 1.87 -12.52
CA ASP A 182 -12.57 2.92 -12.12
C ASP A 182 -11.14 2.49 -12.53
N PRO A 183 -10.78 2.61 -13.83
CA PRO A 183 -9.51 2.10 -14.34
C PRO A 183 -8.28 2.91 -13.87
N ALA A 184 -8.49 4.07 -13.25
CA ALA A 184 -7.43 4.93 -12.73
C ALA A 184 -7.27 4.82 -11.20
N GLY A 185 -8.04 3.95 -10.55
CA GLY A 185 -8.00 3.75 -9.11
C GLY A 185 -6.64 3.23 -8.63
N VAL A 186 -6.21 3.68 -7.45
CA VAL A 186 -4.93 3.27 -6.82
C VAL A 186 -4.86 1.77 -6.47
N TRP A 187 -5.96 1.05 -6.65
CA TRP A 187 -6.14 -0.37 -6.39
C TRP A 187 -6.14 -1.21 -7.67
N VAL A 188 -5.92 -0.60 -8.84
CA VAL A 188 -5.92 -1.26 -10.14
C VAL A 188 -4.50 -1.54 -10.60
N ASP A 189 -4.19 -2.80 -10.90
CA ASP A 189 -3.03 -3.20 -11.70
C ASP A 189 -3.51 -3.48 -13.13
N GLY A 190 -3.62 -2.39 -13.90
CA GLY A 190 -4.14 -2.42 -15.26
C GLY A 190 -3.22 -3.11 -16.27
N ALA A 191 -1.92 -3.26 -15.96
CA ALA A 191 -0.99 -3.97 -16.83
C ALA A 191 -1.25 -5.49 -16.85
N ASN A 192 -1.88 -6.00 -15.79
CA ASN A 192 -2.05 -7.43 -15.56
C ASN A 192 -3.52 -7.82 -15.37
N ASP A 193 -4.47 -6.93 -15.70
CA ASP A 193 -5.92 -7.13 -15.53
C ASP A 193 -6.31 -7.66 -14.14
N ARG A 194 -5.69 -7.10 -13.08
CA ARG A 194 -5.87 -7.57 -11.70
C ARG A 194 -6.02 -6.43 -10.71
N VAL A 195 -6.58 -6.77 -9.55
CA VAL A 195 -6.61 -5.86 -8.40
C VAL A 195 -5.21 -5.83 -7.78
N ASP A 196 -4.65 -4.64 -7.59
CA ASP A 196 -3.56 -4.45 -6.64
C ASP A 196 -4.12 -4.59 -5.22
N LEU A 197 -3.95 -5.79 -4.65
CA LEU A 197 -4.41 -6.10 -3.31
C LEU A 197 -3.77 -5.19 -2.25
N TYR A 198 -2.54 -4.72 -2.48
CA TYR A 198 -1.86 -3.83 -1.54
C TYR A 198 -2.48 -2.43 -1.54
N GLY A 199 -2.71 -1.86 -2.74
CA GLY A 199 -3.45 -0.62 -2.92
C GLY A 199 -4.88 -0.71 -2.37
N TYR A 200 -5.60 -1.78 -2.71
CA TYR A 200 -6.98 -2.02 -2.26
C TYR A 200 -7.12 -2.12 -0.73
N THR A 201 -6.23 -2.88 -0.08
CA THR A 201 -6.24 -3.00 1.39
C THR A 201 -5.81 -1.71 2.09
N SER A 202 -4.87 -0.97 1.52
CA SER A 202 -4.46 0.35 2.04
C SER A 202 -5.59 1.38 1.96
N LEU A 203 -6.41 1.33 0.89
CA LEU A 203 -7.61 2.14 0.74
C LEU A 203 -8.64 1.84 1.85
N ALA A 204 -8.83 0.56 2.20
CA ALA A 204 -9.69 0.17 3.31
C ALA A 204 -9.17 0.68 4.66
N ILE A 205 -7.84 0.66 4.89
CA ILE A 205 -7.23 1.23 6.11
C ILE A 205 -7.51 2.73 6.21
N ALA A 206 -7.35 3.47 5.10
CA ALA A 206 -7.67 4.90 5.04
C ALA A 206 -9.13 5.16 5.44
N GLY A 207 -10.07 4.36 4.92
CA GLY A 207 -11.49 4.49 5.26
C GLY A 207 -11.82 4.16 6.72
N VAL A 208 -11.15 3.18 7.34
CA VAL A 208 -11.33 2.87 8.77
C VAL A 208 -10.83 4.03 9.64
N GLN A 209 -9.70 4.62 9.27
CA GLN A 209 -9.13 5.77 9.99
C GLN A 209 -10.03 7.01 9.86
N SER A 210 -10.51 7.35 8.66
CA SER A 210 -11.46 8.46 8.47
C SER A 210 -12.75 8.28 9.28
N GLN A 211 -13.33 7.08 9.29
CA GLN A 211 -14.52 6.79 10.10
C GLN A 211 -14.25 6.92 11.61
N ALA A 212 -13.04 6.56 12.06
CA ALA A 212 -12.67 6.71 13.47
C ALA A 212 -12.61 8.20 13.88
N ASP A 213 -12.10 9.06 13.01
CA ASP A 213 -12.06 10.51 13.23
C ASP A 213 -13.46 11.12 13.29
N GLU A 214 -14.33 10.75 12.34
CA GLU A 214 -15.73 11.21 12.32
C GLU A 214 -16.49 10.75 13.58
N LEU A 215 -16.32 9.49 13.99
CA LEU A 215 -16.91 8.97 15.22
C LEU A 215 -16.43 9.73 16.46
N ALA A 216 -15.15 10.12 16.51
CA ALA A 216 -14.61 10.90 17.61
C ALA A 216 -15.24 12.30 17.65
N ALA A 217 -15.36 12.96 16.50
CA ALA A 217 -16.00 14.28 16.37
C ALA A 217 -17.47 14.24 16.81
N LEU A 218 -18.27 13.31 16.25
CA LEU A 218 -19.68 13.15 16.58
C LEU A 218 -19.91 12.83 18.07
N ARG A 219 -19.04 12.00 18.67
CA ARG A 219 -19.10 11.73 20.12
C ARG A 219 -18.79 12.98 20.95
N GLY A 220 -17.87 13.82 20.49
CA GLY A 220 -17.58 15.12 21.08
C GLY A 220 -18.78 16.06 21.07
N GLU A 221 -19.43 16.21 19.92
CA GLU A 221 -20.63 17.03 19.75
C GLU A 221 -21.79 16.53 20.61
N LEU A 222 -22.06 15.22 20.62
CA LEU A 222 -23.09 14.63 21.46
C LEU A 222 -22.83 14.88 22.95
N LYS A 223 -21.57 14.88 23.38
CA LYS A 223 -21.21 15.21 24.77
C LYS A 223 -21.48 16.68 25.07
N ALA A 224 -21.11 17.59 24.18
CA ALA A 224 -21.34 19.03 24.34
C ALA A 224 -22.86 19.35 24.40
N LEU A 225 -23.63 18.84 23.44
CA LEU A 225 -25.08 19.03 23.39
C LEU A 225 -25.79 18.47 24.64
N ARG A 226 -25.35 17.32 25.16
CA ARG A 226 -25.88 16.77 26.41
C ARG A 226 -25.59 17.67 27.61
N ALA A 227 -24.41 18.30 27.67
CA ALA A 227 -24.06 19.24 28.73
C ALA A 227 -24.92 20.52 28.66
N GLU A 228 -25.12 21.07 27.45
CA GLU A 228 -25.98 22.24 27.23
C GLU A 228 -27.43 21.97 27.63
N LEU A 229 -27.98 20.82 27.20
CA LEU A 229 -29.34 20.41 27.58
C LEU A 229 -29.49 20.23 29.09
N ALA A 230 -28.48 19.71 29.77
CA ALA A 230 -28.49 19.59 31.22
C ALA A 230 -28.52 20.96 31.90
N ALA A 231 -27.71 21.92 31.42
CA ALA A 231 -27.69 23.29 31.93
C ALA A 231 -29.03 24.02 31.72
N VAL A 232 -29.63 23.91 30.52
CA VAL A 232 -30.95 24.51 30.22
C VAL A 232 -32.05 23.93 31.09
N LYS A 233 -32.03 22.60 31.34
CA LYS A 233 -32.99 21.95 32.23
C LYS A 233 -32.83 22.42 33.67
N ALA A 234 -31.60 22.56 34.16
CA ALA A 234 -31.33 23.06 35.51
C ALA A 234 -31.83 24.49 35.71
N GLY A 235 -31.56 25.40 34.77
CA GLY A 235 -32.00 26.80 34.85
C GLY A 235 -33.50 27.04 34.65
N ARG A 236 -34.28 26.02 34.25
CA ARG A 236 -35.76 26.08 34.20
C ARG A 236 -36.43 25.63 35.50
N CYS A 237 -35.67 25.13 36.46
CA CYS A 237 -36.16 24.67 37.76
C CYS A 237 -35.98 25.69 38.89
N GLU A 238 -35.46 26.89 38.57
CA GLU A 238 -35.40 28.08 39.45
C GLU A 238 -36.51 29.07 39.08
#